data_AF-A0A947QRY9-F1
#
_entry.id   AF-A0A947QRY9-F1
#
_cell.length_a   1.000
_cell.length_b   1.000
_cell.length_c   1.000
_cell.angle_alpha   90.00
_cell.angle_beta   90.00
_cell.angle_gamma   90.00
#
_symmetry.space_group_name_H-M   'P 1'
#
loop_
_entity.id
_entity.type
_entity.pdbx_description
1 polymer ?
#
loop_
_entity_poly.entity_id
_entity_poly.type
_entity_poly.pdbx_seq_one_letter_code
_entity_poly.pdbx_strand_id
1 'polypeptide(L)'
;MEVKKEQVDLSNFDKRAVPALLVFIVFVVIGLSYFFYLKRSREEKYNNEKITVTTSIFPIYDIARNIIGENEEIDLSYVVPVSVNLQLYEPPDTDKDKIRDSDLSFFVGAGYDDSLGSFAVDSKVDLSSFIELKEGAHEKVITDYKKICSDNSGTWLSDYNECVNSSEELCASHSGKYDSCASACRHEANEEQCIAVCVAVCTFDSSTNETTKKTSNPYYWLSIENAKTIAQVVYKEIAKKKPQYSYEFAQNYESYIQSLDEARSYIDEQSKLIDDKRVLVLTDSSDYFLMDYGFQVVNRLENKDLAEVKKSADKYNSRLYLKDEFYSNEEITGFLEDQGAQIVAVKTVGGEGQELNYIDLVRTNIDRIYSTYESLGDYRFVGKDYVGEFNLKNTKASIFKKNSLIADLSLSELPESLGTVMTNFYWIDKDKFALETHVNPSYGELYFYEVENENLIYLKRYLGSQFTLSPSGEKVAYIGYIAHFSDFGPQEISFMVNDRVLYKRKGEQFPSEIELYSNISWSDVSTVQFRDWSNDGDLKVVVAE
;
A
#
# COMPACT_ATOMS: atom_id res chain seq x y z
N MET A 1 -78.74 -5.75 -26.38
CA MET A 1 -78.35 -4.65 -25.48
C MET A 1 -78.22 -3.40 -26.33
N GLU A 2 -79.25 -2.56 -26.33
CA GLU A 2 -79.28 -1.31 -27.10
C GLU A 2 -78.65 -0.17 -26.29
N VAL A 3 -77.67 0.50 -26.89
CA VAL A 3 -77.04 1.70 -26.34
C VAL A 3 -77.87 2.91 -26.74
N LYS A 4 -78.45 3.61 -25.76
CA LYS A 4 -79.09 4.92 -25.95
C LYS A 4 -78.04 5.93 -26.40
N LYS A 5 -78.27 6.56 -27.56
CA LYS A 5 -77.58 7.79 -27.97
C LYS A 5 -78.29 8.99 -27.33
N GLU A 6 -77.63 9.66 -26.39
CA GLU A 6 -78.00 11.01 -25.99
C GLU A 6 -77.52 11.99 -27.07
N GLN A 7 -78.46 12.73 -27.67
CA GLN A 7 -78.16 13.88 -28.51
C GLN A 7 -78.03 15.12 -27.62
N VAL A 8 -76.87 15.76 -27.67
CA VAL A 8 -76.63 17.06 -27.03
C VAL A 8 -77.36 18.15 -27.84
N ASP A 9 -78.33 18.81 -27.23
CA ASP A 9 -79.07 19.94 -27.81
C ASP A 9 -78.23 21.23 -27.76
N LEU A 10 -77.85 21.74 -28.93
CA LEU A 10 -77.01 22.92 -29.13
C LEU A 10 -77.83 24.22 -29.36
N SER A 11 -79.14 24.21 -29.14
CA SER A 11 -80.03 25.34 -29.46
C SER A 11 -79.91 26.56 -28.55
N ASN A 12 -79.20 26.48 -27.42
CA ASN A 12 -79.00 27.57 -26.45
C ASN A 12 -77.59 28.20 -26.44
N PHE A 13 -76.75 27.91 -27.43
CA PHE A 13 -75.41 28.50 -27.49
C PHE A 13 -75.48 29.95 -28.00
N ASP A 14 -75.23 30.94 -27.12
CA ASP A 14 -75.25 32.35 -27.48
C ASP A 14 -74.17 32.63 -28.55
N LYS A 15 -74.63 32.85 -29.79
CA LYS A 15 -73.78 33.08 -30.95
C LYS A 15 -72.91 34.34 -30.81
N ARG A 16 -73.23 35.25 -29.87
CA ARG A 16 -72.42 36.43 -29.56
C ARG A 16 -71.18 36.12 -28.71
N ALA A 17 -71.15 34.98 -28.01
CA ALA A 17 -70.01 34.56 -27.18
C ALA A 17 -68.91 33.82 -27.96
N VAL A 18 -69.23 33.28 -29.13
CA VAL A 18 -68.28 32.54 -30.01
C VAL A 18 -67.05 33.37 -30.41
N PRO A 19 -67.16 34.64 -30.88
CA PRO A 19 -65.98 35.43 -31.21
C PRO A 19 -65.13 35.78 -29.98
N ALA A 20 -65.74 36.00 -28.81
CA ALA A 20 -65.02 36.26 -27.57
C ALA A 20 -64.23 35.03 -27.10
N LEU A 21 -64.81 33.82 -27.24
CA LEU A 21 -64.16 32.56 -26.90
C LEU A 21 -62.98 32.26 -27.85
N LEU A 22 -63.13 32.52 -29.14
CA LEU A 22 -62.05 32.36 -30.13
C LEU A 22 -60.88 33.30 -29.85
N VAL A 23 -61.17 34.56 -29.51
CA VAL A 23 -60.14 35.54 -29.12
C VAL A 23 -59.41 35.08 -27.85
N PHE A 24 -60.14 34.58 -26.84
CA PHE A 24 -59.54 34.04 -25.62
C PHE A 24 -58.61 32.85 -25.89
N ILE A 25 -59.02 31.90 -26.73
CA ILE A 25 -58.18 30.75 -27.12
C ILE A 25 -56.91 31.21 -27.83
N VAL A 26 -57.01 32.21 -28.72
CA VAL A 26 -55.83 32.78 -29.39
C VAL A 26 -54.86 33.41 -28.38
N PHE A 27 -55.36 34.14 -27.38
CA PHE A 27 -54.52 34.70 -26.32
C PHE A 27 -53.86 33.62 -25.45
N VAL A 28 -54.55 32.51 -25.16
CA VAL A 28 -53.97 31.37 -24.43
C VAL A 28 -52.88 30.69 -25.24
N VAL A 29 -53.08 30.49 -26.56
CA VAL A 29 -52.08 29.89 -27.45
C VAL A 29 -50.84 30.79 -27.59
N ILE A 30 -51.03 32.11 -27.74
CA ILE A 30 -49.92 33.08 -27.78
C ILE A 30 -49.19 33.12 -26.44
N GLY A 31 -49.93 33.12 -25.32
CA GLY A 31 -49.35 33.08 -23.97
C GLY A 31 -48.53 31.82 -23.71
N LEU A 32 -49.03 30.65 -24.11
CA LEU A 32 -48.31 29.38 -24.02
C LEU A 32 -47.06 29.38 -24.93
N SER A 33 -47.20 29.84 -26.17
CA SER A 33 -46.07 29.94 -27.11
C SER A 33 -44.98 30.89 -26.61
N TYR A 34 -45.37 32.01 -26.02
CA TYR A 34 -44.46 32.98 -25.41
C TYR A 34 -43.80 32.40 -24.13
N PHE A 35 -44.54 31.65 -23.32
CA PHE A 35 -43.99 30.94 -22.16
C PHE A 35 -42.95 29.88 -22.57
N PHE A 36 -43.23 29.09 -23.61
CA PHE A 36 -42.27 28.14 -24.17
C PHE A 36 -41.05 28.84 -24.79
N TYR A 37 -41.24 29.97 -25.47
CA TYR A 37 -40.15 30.77 -26.01
C TYR A 37 -39.23 31.33 -24.91
N LEU A 38 -39.81 31.91 -23.84
CA LEU A 38 -39.04 32.42 -22.70
C LEU A 38 -38.31 31.29 -21.95
N LYS A 39 -38.92 30.12 -21.78
CA LYS A 39 -38.28 28.96 -21.17
C LYS A 39 -37.09 28.49 -22.00
N ARG A 40 -37.28 28.33 -23.32
CA ARG A 40 -36.22 27.93 -24.25
C ARG A 40 -35.08 28.94 -24.31
N SER A 41 -35.38 30.24 -24.37
CA SER A 41 -34.36 31.29 -24.37
C SER A 41 -33.54 31.30 -23.07
N ARG A 42 -34.17 30.97 -21.93
CA ARG A 42 -33.47 30.85 -20.64
C ARG A 42 -32.62 29.59 -20.55
N GLU A 43 -33.12 28.46 -21.05
CA GLU A 43 -32.34 27.20 -21.18
C GLU A 43 -31.15 27.36 -22.13
N GLU A 44 -31.32 28.02 -23.28
CA GLU A 44 -30.21 28.31 -24.21
C GLU A 44 -29.16 29.23 -23.57
N LYS A 45 -29.57 30.22 -22.77
CA LYS A 45 -28.62 31.10 -22.06
C LYS A 45 -27.88 30.37 -20.93
N TYR A 46 -28.59 29.55 -20.14
CA TYR A 46 -28.00 28.74 -19.07
C TYR A 46 -27.03 27.68 -19.62
N ASN A 47 -27.35 27.07 -20.75
CA ASN A 47 -26.51 26.05 -21.36
C ASN A 47 -25.21 26.64 -21.96
N ASN A 48 -25.23 27.88 -22.45
CA ASN A 48 -24.09 28.55 -23.10
C ASN A 48 -23.09 29.23 -22.13
N GLU A 49 -23.29 29.17 -20.81
CA GLU A 49 -22.36 29.77 -19.85
C GLU A 49 -21.35 28.72 -19.39
N LYS A 50 -20.04 28.98 -19.59
CA LYS A 50 -18.96 28.08 -19.16
C LYS A 50 -19.05 27.83 -17.66
N ILE A 51 -18.91 26.58 -17.22
CA ILE A 51 -18.91 26.24 -15.79
C ILE A 51 -17.51 25.91 -15.30
N THR A 52 -17.23 26.18 -14.03
CA THR A 52 -15.97 25.84 -13.36
C THR A 52 -16.14 24.58 -12.50
N VAL A 53 -15.35 23.55 -12.79
CA VAL A 53 -15.31 22.30 -12.02
C VAL A 53 -13.98 22.19 -11.30
N THR A 54 -14.02 21.97 -10.00
CA THR A 54 -12.83 21.88 -9.16
C THR A 54 -12.78 20.52 -8.44
N THR A 55 -11.58 19.99 -8.26
CA THR A 55 -11.37 18.76 -7.49
C THR A 55 -10.33 19.01 -6.41
N SER A 56 -10.41 18.29 -5.28
CA SER A 56 -9.40 18.46 -4.22
C SER A 56 -8.03 17.95 -4.66
N ILE A 57 -7.95 16.76 -5.24
CA ILE A 57 -6.69 16.10 -5.64
C ILE A 57 -6.64 15.70 -7.12
N PHE A 58 -5.43 15.56 -7.65
CA PHE A 58 -5.16 15.21 -9.04
C PHE A 58 -5.78 13.88 -9.53
N PRO A 59 -5.82 12.77 -8.76
CA PRO A 59 -6.48 11.54 -9.20
C PRO A 59 -7.95 11.75 -9.61
N ILE A 60 -8.69 12.56 -8.85
CA ILE A 60 -10.10 12.87 -9.15
C ILE A 60 -10.20 13.81 -10.35
N TYR A 61 -9.30 14.79 -10.46
CA TYR A 61 -9.16 15.63 -11.63
C TYR A 61 -8.96 14.83 -12.91
N ASP A 62 -8.05 13.86 -12.91
CA ASP A 62 -7.77 13.08 -14.10
C ASP A 62 -8.95 12.19 -14.51
N ILE A 63 -9.64 11.58 -13.55
CA ILE A 63 -10.90 10.86 -13.79
C ILE A 63 -11.94 11.80 -14.43
N ALA A 64 -12.12 13.01 -13.87
CA ALA A 64 -13.04 14.00 -14.41
C ALA A 64 -12.63 14.49 -15.81
N ARG A 65 -11.32 14.69 -16.05
CA ARG A 65 -10.75 15.09 -17.34
C ARG A 65 -11.10 14.07 -18.43
N ASN A 66 -10.99 12.78 -18.13
CA ASN A 66 -11.33 11.71 -19.07
C ASN A 66 -12.82 11.67 -19.41
N ILE A 67 -13.70 12.09 -18.49
CA ILE A 67 -15.16 12.15 -18.72
C ILE A 67 -15.54 13.41 -19.49
N ILE A 68 -14.98 14.56 -19.09
CA ILE A 68 -15.23 15.87 -19.71
C ILE A 68 -14.69 15.90 -21.15
N GLY A 69 -13.53 15.30 -21.41
CA GLY A 69 -12.89 15.31 -22.72
C GLY A 69 -12.37 16.69 -23.10
N GLU A 70 -12.46 17.04 -24.39
CA GLU A 70 -12.01 18.33 -24.94
C GLU A 70 -13.09 19.43 -24.83
N ASN A 71 -14.09 19.25 -23.95
CA ASN A 71 -15.22 20.15 -23.85
C ASN A 71 -14.83 21.52 -23.28
N GLU A 72 -14.71 22.53 -24.14
CA GLU A 72 -14.29 23.89 -23.78
C GLU A 72 -15.31 24.66 -22.91
N GLU A 73 -16.53 24.15 -22.74
CA GLU A 73 -17.57 24.74 -21.89
C GLU A 73 -17.45 24.37 -20.41
N ILE A 74 -16.40 23.61 -20.05
CA ILE A 74 -16.07 23.25 -18.68
C ILE A 74 -14.61 23.63 -18.40
N ASP A 75 -14.38 24.48 -17.40
CA ASP A 75 -13.04 24.76 -16.89
C ASP A 75 -12.73 23.80 -15.73
N LEU A 76 -11.86 22.81 -15.96
CA LEU A 76 -11.51 21.83 -14.96
C LEU A 76 -10.19 22.20 -14.29
N SER A 77 -10.17 22.19 -12.97
CA SER A 77 -8.96 22.43 -12.15
C SER A 77 -8.89 21.52 -10.93
N TYR A 78 -7.71 21.44 -10.32
CA TYR A 78 -7.52 20.82 -9.01
C TYR A 78 -6.78 21.76 -8.08
N VAL A 79 -6.96 21.54 -6.78
CA VAL A 79 -6.48 22.44 -5.73
C VAL A 79 -5.10 22.05 -5.25
N VAL A 80 -4.95 20.80 -4.81
CA VAL A 80 -3.75 20.35 -4.10
C VAL A 80 -2.67 19.94 -5.10
N PRO A 81 -1.50 20.58 -5.09
CA PRO A 81 -0.40 20.19 -5.96
C PRO A 81 0.06 18.75 -5.70
N VAL A 82 0.44 18.02 -6.75
CA VAL A 82 0.86 16.60 -6.67
C VAL A 82 2.10 16.36 -5.81
N SER A 83 2.88 17.41 -5.51
CA SER A 83 4.10 17.34 -4.69
C SER A 83 3.88 17.61 -3.20
N VAL A 84 2.62 17.80 -2.77
CA VAL A 84 2.30 18.25 -1.42
C VAL A 84 1.40 17.24 -0.71
N ASN A 85 1.75 16.93 0.54
CA ASN A 85 0.89 16.16 1.44
C ASN A 85 -0.31 17.02 1.87
N LEU A 86 -1.52 16.61 1.50
CA LEU A 86 -2.75 17.35 1.81
C LEU A 86 -2.99 17.51 3.31
N GLN A 87 -2.62 16.52 4.13
CA GLN A 87 -2.80 16.60 5.59
C GLN A 87 -1.96 17.73 6.23
N LEU A 88 -0.93 18.21 5.53
CA LEU A 88 -0.06 19.31 5.95
C LEU A 88 -0.21 20.56 5.07
N TYR A 89 -1.15 20.56 4.13
CA TYR A 89 -1.30 21.62 3.15
C TYR A 89 -2.08 22.80 3.73
N GLU A 90 -1.45 23.97 3.76
CA GLU A 90 -2.10 25.24 4.07
C GLU A 90 -2.50 25.94 2.75
N PRO A 91 -3.80 26.00 2.40
CA PRO A 91 -4.22 26.55 1.11
C PRO A 91 -4.00 28.07 1.04
N PRO A 92 -3.35 28.58 -0.02
CA PRO A 92 -3.29 30.02 -0.28
C PRO A 92 -4.67 30.57 -0.67
N ASP A 93 -4.86 31.88 -0.57
CA ASP A 93 -6.15 32.51 -0.87
C ASP A 93 -6.62 32.25 -2.31
N THR A 94 -5.69 32.14 -3.26
CA THR A 94 -6.00 31.77 -4.65
C THR A 94 -6.70 30.42 -4.77
N ASP A 95 -6.34 29.46 -3.93
CA ASP A 95 -6.93 28.12 -3.97
C ASP A 95 -8.25 28.06 -3.20
N LYS A 96 -8.38 28.86 -2.13
CA LYS A 96 -9.68 29.09 -1.46
C LYS A 96 -10.69 29.73 -2.41
N ASP A 97 -10.27 30.74 -3.17
CA ASP A 97 -11.09 31.43 -4.16
C ASP A 97 -11.53 30.47 -5.27
N LYS A 98 -10.63 29.62 -5.78
CA LYS A 98 -11.00 28.56 -6.74
C LYS A 98 -12.11 27.64 -6.22
N ILE A 99 -12.03 27.20 -4.96
CA ILE A 99 -13.06 26.33 -4.35
C ILE A 99 -14.37 27.10 -4.18
N ARG A 100 -14.30 28.32 -3.67
CA ARG A 100 -15.49 29.14 -3.38
C ARG A 100 -16.25 29.52 -4.64
N ASP A 101 -15.52 29.85 -5.69
CA ASP A 101 -16.08 30.37 -6.94
C ASP A 101 -16.38 29.24 -7.96
N SER A 102 -16.23 27.96 -7.55
CA SER A 102 -16.51 26.79 -8.37
C SER A 102 -18.01 26.48 -8.46
N ASP A 103 -18.51 26.20 -9.66
CA ASP A 103 -19.90 25.76 -9.88
C ASP A 103 -20.17 24.32 -9.43
N LEU A 104 -19.13 23.49 -9.37
CA LEU A 104 -19.19 22.09 -8.94
C LEU A 104 -17.83 21.64 -8.43
N SER A 105 -17.77 21.18 -7.18
CA SER A 105 -16.52 20.68 -6.59
C SER A 105 -16.63 19.23 -6.13
N PHE A 106 -15.64 18.41 -6.49
CA PHE A 106 -15.51 17.03 -6.01
C PHE A 106 -14.43 16.92 -4.94
N PHE A 107 -14.82 16.42 -3.77
CA PHE A 107 -13.95 16.18 -2.63
C PHE A 107 -13.86 14.68 -2.36
N VAL A 108 -12.71 14.24 -1.87
CA VAL A 108 -12.50 12.90 -1.34
C VAL A 108 -13.47 12.67 -0.17
N GLY A 109 -13.57 13.62 0.77
CA GLY A 109 -14.34 13.40 1.99
C GLY A 109 -13.65 12.42 2.94
N ALA A 110 -14.43 11.74 3.78
CA ALA A 110 -13.93 10.86 4.85
C ALA A 110 -12.88 11.51 5.78
N GLY A 111 -12.89 12.84 5.93
CA GLY A 111 -11.94 13.60 6.74
C GLY A 111 -10.65 13.99 6.02
N TYR A 112 -10.42 13.53 4.79
CA TYR A 112 -9.13 13.72 4.10
C TYR A 112 -8.87 15.17 3.67
N ASP A 113 -9.91 15.85 3.20
CA ASP A 113 -9.84 17.20 2.64
C ASP A 113 -10.77 18.18 3.38
N ASP A 114 -11.01 17.92 4.66
CA ASP A 114 -11.84 18.75 5.54
C ASP A 114 -11.29 20.18 5.68
N SER A 115 -9.96 20.34 5.67
CA SER A 115 -9.29 21.65 5.69
C SER A 115 -9.66 22.54 4.50
N LEU A 116 -10.03 21.93 3.37
CA LEU A 116 -10.51 22.62 2.17
C LEU A 116 -12.05 22.74 2.15
N GLY A 117 -12.74 21.80 2.81
CA GLY A 117 -14.20 21.67 2.77
C GLY A 117 -14.96 22.89 3.30
N SER A 118 -14.39 23.65 4.24
CA SER A 118 -15.05 24.85 4.81
C SER A 118 -15.21 26.01 3.82
N PHE A 119 -14.50 25.97 2.69
CA PHE A 119 -14.55 27.02 1.67
C PHE A 119 -15.58 26.75 0.57
N ALA A 120 -16.12 25.53 0.49
CA ALA A 120 -17.13 25.15 -0.49
C ALA A 120 -18.54 25.43 0.06
N VAL A 121 -19.34 26.25 -0.64
CA VAL A 121 -20.59 26.77 -0.06
C VAL A 121 -21.86 26.21 -0.73
N ASP A 122 -21.86 26.00 -2.05
CA ASP A 122 -23.14 25.77 -2.78
C ASP A 122 -23.22 24.51 -3.66
N SER A 123 -22.12 23.83 -4.01
CA SER A 123 -22.13 22.64 -4.90
C SER A 123 -20.95 21.68 -4.63
N LYS A 124 -20.82 21.21 -3.39
CA LYS A 124 -19.84 20.19 -2.97
C LYS A 124 -20.41 18.78 -3.15
N VAL A 125 -19.64 17.92 -3.81
CA VAL A 125 -19.86 16.48 -3.88
C VAL A 125 -18.82 15.78 -3.02
N ASP A 126 -19.28 15.12 -1.96
CA ASP A 126 -18.46 14.24 -1.14
C ASP A 126 -18.46 12.84 -1.76
N LEU A 127 -17.34 12.45 -2.36
CA LEU A 127 -17.22 11.16 -3.06
C LEU A 127 -17.24 9.97 -2.10
N SER A 128 -16.78 10.14 -0.85
CA SER A 128 -16.80 9.07 0.16
C SER A 128 -18.22 8.59 0.49
N SER A 129 -19.24 9.43 0.27
CA SER A 129 -20.65 9.07 0.47
C SER A 129 -21.17 8.00 -0.52
N PHE A 130 -20.42 7.72 -1.59
CA PHE A 130 -20.76 6.74 -2.62
C PHE A 130 -19.91 5.47 -2.54
N ILE A 131 -19.01 5.37 -1.56
CA ILE A 131 -18.03 4.30 -1.42
C ILE A 131 -18.23 3.58 -0.09
N GLU A 132 -18.13 2.26 -0.09
CA GLU A 132 -18.06 1.50 1.15
C GLU A 132 -16.65 1.67 1.77
N LEU A 133 -16.56 2.59 2.74
CA LEU A 133 -15.29 2.90 3.37
C LEU A 133 -14.84 1.78 4.31
N LYS A 134 -13.55 1.47 4.22
CA LYS A 134 -12.86 0.54 5.12
C LYS A 134 -12.41 1.27 6.39
N GLU A 135 -12.23 0.50 7.45
CA GLU A 135 -11.64 1.00 8.70
C GLU A 135 -10.20 1.46 8.43
N GLY A 136 -9.89 2.70 8.81
CA GLY A 136 -8.55 3.29 8.70
C GLY A 136 -7.76 3.18 10.01
N ALA A 137 -6.63 3.87 10.04
CA ALA A 137 -5.81 3.95 11.24
C ALA A 137 -6.60 4.51 12.43
N HIS A 138 -6.34 3.99 13.63
CA HIS A 138 -6.86 4.62 14.84
C HIS A 138 -6.14 5.95 15.04
N GLU A 139 -6.85 7.05 14.84
CA GLU A 139 -6.31 8.38 15.14
C GLU A 139 -6.16 8.50 16.66
N LYS A 140 -4.93 8.74 17.11
CA LYS A 140 -4.67 9.17 18.48
C LYS A 140 -5.17 10.61 18.59
N VAL A 141 -6.40 10.78 19.05
CA VAL A 141 -6.92 12.10 19.35
C VAL A 141 -6.33 12.53 20.69
N ILE A 142 -5.41 13.49 20.65
CA ILE A 142 -4.97 14.21 21.85
C ILE A 142 -6.11 15.15 22.22
N THR A 143 -6.88 14.78 23.23
CA THR A 143 -8.02 15.57 23.71
C THR A 143 -7.52 16.80 24.48
N ASP A 144 -7.67 17.99 23.91
CA ASP A 144 -7.37 19.25 24.59
C ASP A 144 -8.51 19.61 25.56
N TYR A 145 -8.45 19.04 26.76
CA TYR A 145 -9.44 19.26 27.82
C TYR A 145 -9.56 20.74 28.23
N LYS A 146 -8.50 21.54 28.08
CA LYS A 146 -8.54 22.98 28.36
C LYS A 146 -9.45 23.70 27.38
N LYS A 147 -9.33 23.38 26.09
CA LYS A 147 -10.19 23.95 25.05
C LYS A 147 -11.64 23.52 25.24
N ILE A 148 -11.89 22.21 25.45
CA ILE A 148 -13.24 21.67 25.68
C ILE A 148 -13.93 22.33 26.87
N CYS A 149 -13.19 22.50 27.98
CA CYS A 149 -13.70 23.18 29.16
C CYS A 149 -14.09 24.64 28.87
N SER A 150 -13.22 25.36 28.16
CA SER A 150 -13.43 26.78 27.84
C SER A 150 -14.58 27.00 26.87
N ASP A 151 -14.69 26.17 25.83
CA ASP A 151 -15.77 26.23 24.82
C ASP A 151 -17.16 25.98 25.44
N ASN A 152 -17.21 25.28 26.57
CA ASN A 152 -18.44 24.97 27.31
C ASN A 152 -18.63 25.85 28.55
N SER A 153 -18.06 27.06 28.56
CA SER A 153 -18.20 28.04 29.65
C SER A 153 -17.70 27.57 31.02
N GLY A 154 -16.87 26.53 31.03
CA GLY A 154 -16.14 26.07 32.20
C GLY A 154 -14.82 26.83 32.39
N THR A 155 -14.24 26.73 33.58
CA THR A 155 -12.92 27.28 33.88
C THR A 155 -11.93 26.15 34.11
N TRP A 156 -10.86 26.10 33.32
CA TRP A 156 -9.85 25.05 33.40
C TRP A 156 -8.81 25.34 34.48
N LEU A 157 -8.57 24.37 35.36
CA LEU A 157 -7.49 24.38 36.36
C LEU A 157 -6.40 23.38 35.94
N SER A 158 -5.29 23.90 35.42
CA SER A 158 -4.20 23.09 34.85
C SER A 158 -3.56 22.15 35.85
N ASP A 159 -3.35 22.61 37.09
CA ASP A 159 -2.56 21.89 38.09
C ASP A 159 -3.29 20.63 38.61
N TYR A 160 -4.59 20.54 38.33
CA TYR A 160 -5.49 19.49 38.81
C TYR A 160 -6.20 18.74 37.68
N ASN A 161 -5.95 19.09 36.41
CA ASN A 161 -6.67 18.58 35.24
C ASN A 161 -8.19 18.61 35.41
N GLU A 162 -8.70 19.75 35.87
CA GLU A 162 -10.08 19.89 36.33
C GLU A 162 -10.80 21.03 35.60
N CYS A 163 -11.99 20.74 35.09
CA CYS A 163 -12.89 21.72 34.54
C CYS A 163 -13.95 22.11 35.58
N VAL A 164 -13.92 23.36 36.01
CA VAL A 164 -14.87 23.96 36.96
C VAL A 164 -16.08 24.49 36.21
N ASN A 165 -17.28 24.37 36.82
CA ASN A 165 -18.56 24.72 36.21
C ASN A 165 -18.87 23.85 34.97
N SER A 166 -18.52 22.57 35.06
CA SER A 166 -18.75 21.58 34.01
C SER A 166 -20.13 20.91 34.15
N SER A 167 -20.63 20.30 33.07
CA SER A 167 -21.87 19.51 33.08
C SER A 167 -21.57 18.01 33.14
N GLU A 168 -22.52 17.23 33.67
CA GLU A 168 -22.44 15.77 33.70
C GLU A 168 -22.28 15.19 32.29
N GLU A 169 -22.99 15.76 31.30
CA GLU A 169 -22.94 15.35 29.90
C GLU A 169 -21.57 15.59 29.26
N LEU A 170 -20.97 16.75 29.49
CA LEU A 170 -19.63 17.06 29.01
C LEU A 170 -18.58 16.14 29.64
N CYS A 171 -18.73 15.88 30.93
CA CYS A 171 -17.80 15.03 31.67
C CYS A 171 -17.88 13.56 31.22
N ALA A 172 -19.10 13.03 31.06
CA ALA A 172 -19.34 11.67 30.60
C ALA A 172 -18.88 11.45 29.16
N SER A 173 -19.07 12.44 28.27
CA SER A 173 -18.66 12.35 26.85
C SER A 173 -17.15 12.33 26.64
N HIS A 174 -16.37 12.75 27.64
CA HIS A 174 -14.91 12.86 27.56
C HIS A 174 -14.19 12.02 28.63
N SER A 175 -14.84 10.96 29.13
CA SER A 175 -14.29 10.01 30.11
C SER A 175 -13.77 10.64 31.42
N GLY A 176 -14.30 11.81 31.79
CA GLY A 176 -13.97 12.48 33.04
C GLY A 176 -14.80 11.96 34.23
N LYS A 177 -14.35 12.25 35.45
CA LYS A 177 -15.10 11.97 36.68
C LYS A 177 -15.86 13.22 37.11
N TYR A 178 -17.18 13.13 37.05
CA TYR A 178 -18.08 14.23 37.40
C TYR A 178 -18.37 14.25 38.90
N ASP A 179 -18.26 15.42 39.51
CA ASP A 179 -18.76 15.70 40.85
C ASP A 179 -19.67 16.93 40.79
N SER A 180 -20.96 16.70 41.02
CA SER A 180 -21.99 17.75 41.02
C SER A 180 -21.87 18.75 42.18
N CYS A 181 -21.11 18.43 43.23
CA CYS A 181 -20.94 19.28 44.42
C CYS A 181 -19.55 19.10 45.05
N ALA A 182 -18.50 19.41 44.30
CA ALA A 182 -17.16 19.49 44.87
C ALA A 182 -17.01 20.76 45.72
N SER A 183 -16.23 20.67 46.80
CA SER A 183 -15.93 21.82 47.67
C SER A 183 -15.18 22.91 46.88
N ALA A 184 -15.63 24.16 46.98
CA ALA A 184 -14.94 25.31 46.39
C ALA A 184 -13.50 25.49 46.88
N CYS A 185 -13.14 24.96 48.06
CA CYS A 185 -11.80 25.06 48.65
C CYS A 185 -10.98 23.76 48.59
N ARG A 186 -11.38 22.79 47.77
CA ARG A 186 -10.74 21.45 47.70
C ARG A 186 -9.23 21.44 47.42
N HIS A 187 -8.69 22.54 46.90
CA HIS A 187 -7.27 22.71 46.58
C HIS A 187 -6.54 23.67 47.54
N GLU A 188 -7.22 24.17 48.57
CA GLU A 188 -6.64 25.08 49.57
C GLU A 188 -6.09 24.28 50.76
N ALA A 189 -4.85 24.54 51.16
CA ALA A 189 -4.17 23.78 52.21
C ALA A 189 -4.60 24.14 53.65
N ASN A 190 -5.46 25.15 53.85
CA ASN A 190 -5.79 25.70 55.16
C ASN A 190 -7.32 25.92 55.31
N GLU A 191 -8.01 24.90 55.80
CA GLU A 191 -9.49 24.76 55.77
C GLU A 191 -10.26 25.52 56.87
N GLU A 192 -9.62 26.35 57.70
CA GLU A 192 -10.29 26.94 58.87
C GLU A 192 -11.46 27.88 58.53
N GLN A 193 -11.61 28.33 57.27
CA GLN A 193 -12.76 29.12 56.81
C GLN A 193 -13.17 28.78 55.36
N CYS A 194 -13.53 27.52 55.07
CA CYS A 194 -14.19 27.21 53.78
C CYS A 194 -15.71 27.43 53.85
N ILE A 195 -16.24 28.29 52.98
CA ILE A 195 -17.68 28.41 52.78
C ILE A 195 -18.13 27.17 51.99
N ALA A 196 -19.05 26.38 52.55
CA ALA A 196 -19.58 25.17 51.92
C ALA A 196 -20.45 25.50 50.69
N VAL A 197 -19.80 25.77 49.57
CA VAL A 197 -20.44 26.00 48.27
C VAL A 197 -20.15 24.80 47.38
N CYS A 198 -21.22 24.19 46.85
CA CYS A 198 -21.13 23.17 45.81
C CYS A 198 -20.64 23.80 44.51
N VAL A 199 -19.59 23.23 43.94
CA VAL A 199 -19.12 23.59 42.60
C VAL A 199 -19.11 22.33 41.75
N ALA A 200 -19.82 22.37 40.62
CA ALA A 200 -19.80 21.26 39.67
C ALA A 200 -18.44 21.19 38.98
N VAL A 201 -17.79 20.04 39.03
CA VAL A 201 -16.45 19.84 38.47
C VAL A 201 -16.37 18.54 37.68
N CYS A 202 -15.50 18.54 36.68
CA CYS A 202 -15.10 17.35 35.96
C CYS A 202 -13.58 17.20 36.03
N THR A 203 -13.09 16.07 36.53
CA THR A 203 -11.65 15.77 36.63
C THR A 203 -11.25 14.76 35.55
N PHE A 204 -10.14 15.02 34.87
CA PHE A 204 -9.59 14.18 33.80
C PHE A 204 -8.28 13.53 34.24
N ASP A 205 -8.05 12.28 33.85
CA ASP A 205 -6.80 11.57 34.13
C ASP A 205 -5.71 12.04 33.15
N SER A 206 -4.54 12.44 33.66
CA SER A 206 -3.42 12.91 32.83
C SER A 206 -2.87 11.82 31.91
N SER A 207 -3.16 10.56 32.19
CA SER A 207 -2.78 9.41 31.35
C SER A 207 -3.75 9.11 30.20
N THR A 208 -4.93 9.74 30.17
CA THR A 208 -6.01 9.46 29.20
C THR A 208 -6.27 10.62 28.24
N ASN A 209 -5.27 11.46 27.96
CA ASN A 209 -5.38 12.45 26.87
C ASN A 209 -5.51 11.79 25.49
N GLU A 210 -5.26 10.49 25.37
CA GLU A 210 -5.38 9.76 24.11
C GLU A 210 -6.72 9.03 24.05
N THR A 211 -7.66 9.54 23.23
CA THR A 211 -8.82 8.76 22.80
C THR A 211 -8.56 8.25 21.39
N THR A 212 -8.82 6.96 21.14
CA THR A 212 -8.71 6.38 19.80
C THR A 212 -10.03 6.55 19.07
N LYS A 213 -10.09 7.51 18.13
CA LYS A 213 -11.23 7.59 17.23
C LYS A 213 -11.01 6.58 16.10
N LYS A 214 -11.95 5.67 15.91
CA LYS A 214 -12.02 4.87 14.68
C LYS A 214 -12.34 5.82 13.54
N THR A 215 -11.40 6.03 12.63
CA THR A 215 -11.61 6.81 11.41
C THR A 215 -11.75 5.86 10.22
N SER A 216 -12.37 6.36 9.15
CA SER A 216 -12.48 5.64 7.89
C SER A 216 -11.23 5.90 7.06
N ASN A 217 -10.70 4.88 6.37
CA ASN A 217 -9.55 5.03 5.49
C ASN A 217 -9.96 5.84 4.24
N PRO A 218 -9.37 7.02 4.00
CA PRO A 218 -9.78 7.88 2.90
C PRO A 218 -9.17 7.51 1.54
N TYR A 219 -8.14 6.66 1.48
CA TYR A 219 -7.37 6.37 0.25
C TYR A 219 -8.08 5.43 -0.73
N TYR A 220 -9.42 5.51 -0.78
CA TYR A 220 -10.26 4.60 -1.55
C TYR A 220 -10.10 4.77 -3.06
N TRP A 221 -9.62 5.92 -3.54
CA TRP A 221 -9.39 6.15 -4.97
C TRP A 221 -8.25 5.29 -5.54
N LEU A 222 -7.42 4.66 -4.71
CA LEU A 222 -6.36 3.75 -5.17
C LEU A 222 -6.88 2.36 -5.55
N SER A 223 -8.16 2.09 -5.33
CA SER A 223 -8.88 0.95 -5.89
C SER A 223 -9.46 1.32 -7.25
N ILE A 224 -9.20 0.49 -8.27
CA ILE A 224 -9.79 0.69 -9.61
C ILE A 224 -11.32 0.54 -9.56
N GLU A 225 -11.85 -0.36 -8.74
CA GLU A 225 -13.30 -0.54 -8.61
C GLU A 225 -13.97 0.70 -8.00
N ASN A 226 -13.32 1.31 -7.01
CA ASN A 226 -13.76 2.60 -6.48
C ASN A 226 -13.60 3.72 -7.51
N ALA A 227 -12.55 3.72 -8.33
CA ALA A 227 -12.39 4.70 -9.41
C ALA A 227 -13.47 4.63 -10.48
N LYS A 228 -13.98 3.43 -10.81
CA LYS A 228 -15.17 3.28 -11.66
C LYS A 228 -16.41 3.93 -11.03
N THR A 229 -16.56 3.80 -9.72
CA THR A 229 -17.66 4.43 -8.97
C THR A 229 -17.52 5.95 -8.95
N ILE A 230 -16.31 6.46 -8.68
CA ILE A 230 -15.98 7.90 -8.76
C ILE A 230 -16.29 8.41 -10.17
N ALA A 231 -15.84 7.72 -11.22
CA ALA A 231 -16.11 8.09 -12.61
C ALA A 231 -17.62 8.15 -12.89
N GLN A 232 -18.40 7.22 -12.34
CA GLN A 232 -19.85 7.23 -12.51
C GLN A 232 -20.51 8.44 -11.83
N VAL A 233 -20.08 8.80 -10.62
CA VAL A 233 -20.58 9.96 -9.89
C VAL A 233 -20.23 11.25 -10.64
N VAL A 234 -18.97 11.37 -11.06
CA VAL A 234 -18.49 12.52 -11.84
C VAL A 234 -19.28 12.69 -13.14
N TYR A 235 -19.46 11.61 -13.90
CA TYR A 235 -20.30 11.61 -15.10
C TYR A 235 -21.72 12.12 -14.82
N LYS A 236 -22.38 11.59 -13.79
CA LYS A 236 -23.76 11.98 -13.45
C LYS A 236 -23.88 13.46 -13.07
N GLU A 237 -22.98 13.95 -12.23
CA GLU A 237 -23.03 15.34 -11.75
C GLU A 237 -22.68 16.34 -12.86
N ILE A 238 -21.71 16.02 -13.72
CA ILE A 238 -21.35 16.87 -14.86
C ILE A 238 -22.47 16.88 -15.92
N ALA A 239 -23.04 15.71 -16.26
CA ALA A 239 -24.16 15.62 -17.21
C ALA A 239 -25.40 16.38 -16.70
N LYS A 240 -25.62 16.44 -15.38
CA LYS A 240 -26.67 17.25 -14.77
C LYS A 240 -26.43 18.75 -14.90
N LYS A 241 -25.18 19.20 -14.79
CA LYS A 241 -24.80 20.62 -14.95
C LYS A 241 -24.77 21.07 -16.41
N LYS A 242 -24.44 20.16 -17.35
CA LYS A 242 -24.34 20.43 -18.79
C LYS A 242 -25.11 19.40 -19.63
N PRO A 243 -26.46 19.39 -19.58
CA PRO A 243 -27.28 18.34 -20.20
C PRO A 243 -27.08 18.20 -21.72
N GLN A 244 -26.76 19.29 -22.41
CA GLN A 244 -26.54 19.29 -23.86
C GLN A 244 -25.34 18.45 -24.32
N TYR A 245 -24.37 18.19 -23.43
CA TYR A 245 -23.18 17.37 -23.70
C TYR A 245 -23.29 15.96 -23.11
N SER A 246 -24.44 15.57 -22.55
CA SER A 246 -24.62 14.28 -21.86
C SER A 246 -24.26 13.06 -22.72
N TYR A 247 -24.49 13.13 -24.04
CA TYR A 247 -24.14 12.03 -24.95
C TYR A 247 -22.62 11.88 -25.09
N GLU A 248 -21.90 12.99 -25.23
CA GLU A 248 -20.42 13.01 -25.27
C GLU A 248 -19.84 12.48 -23.96
N PHE A 249 -20.31 12.99 -22.82
CA PHE A 249 -19.85 12.52 -21.52
C PHE A 249 -20.14 11.03 -21.29
N ALA A 250 -21.24 10.50 -21.82
CA ALA A 250 -21.55 9.08 -21.74
C ALA A 250 -20.58 8.24 -22.57
N GLN A 251 -20.23 8.67 -23.79
CA GLN A 251 -19.24 7.97 -24.62
C GLN A 251 -17.85 7.99 -23.98
N ASN A 252 -17.44 9.14 -23.45
CA ASN A 252 -16.17 9.31 -22.76
C ASN A 252 -16.11 8.46 -21.48
N TYR A 253 -17.18 8.45 -20.69
CA TYR A 253 -17.31 7.61 -19.51
C TYR A 253 -17.13 6.12 -19.86
N GLU A 254 -17.87 5.60 -20.85
CA GLU A 254 -17.75 4.19 -21.27
C GLU A 254 -16.33 3.85 -21.77
N SER A 255 -15.71 4.75 -22.54
CA SER A 255 -14.32 4.58 -22.99
C SER A 255 -13.33 4.56 -21.82
N TYR A 256 -13.56 5.39 -20.81
CA TYR A 256 -12.71 5.44 -19.64
C TYR A 256 -12.87 4.22 -18.74
N ILE A 257 -14.10 3.69 -18.59
CA ILE A 257 -14.34 2.43 -17.88
C ILE A 257 -13.59 1.27 -18.55
N GLN A 258 -13.55 1.20 -19.88
CA GLN A 258 -12.74 0.20 -20.59
C GLN A 258 -11.24 0.34 -20.28
N SER A 259 -10.73 1.58 -20.25
CA SER A 259 -9.32 1.83 -19.89
C SER A 259 -9.00 1.41 -18.45
N LEU A 260 -9.95 1.61 -17.52
CA LEU A 260 -9.84 1.12 -16.14
C LEU A 260 -9.88 -0.42 -16.06
N ASP A 261 -10.70 -1.09 -16.87
CA ASP A 261 -10.75 -2.55 -16.96
C ASP A 261 -9.44 -3.15 -17.51
N GLU A 262 -8.82 -2.49 -18.49
CA GLU A 262 -7.50 -2.87 -19.01
C GLU A 262 -6.40 -2.67 -17.95
N ALA A 263 -6.42 -1.55 -17.24
CA ALA A 263 -5.50 -1.29 -16.13
C ALA A 263 -5.67 -2.33 -15.01
N ARG A 264 -6.92 -2.68 -14.67
CA ARG A 264 -7.23 -3.75 -13.71
C ARG A 264 -6.62 -5.07 -14.14
N SER A 265 -6.83 -5.46 -15.39
CA SER A 265 -6.33 -6.72 -15.95
C SER A 265 -4.80 -6.79 -15.88
N TYR A 266 -4.11 -5.69 -16.24
CA TYR A 266 -2.66 -5.60 -16.13
C TYR A 266 -2.17 -5.80 -14.69
N ILE A 267 -2.78 -5.10 -13.72
CA ILE A 267 -2.38 -5.20 -12.32
C ILE A 267 -2.67 -6.61 -11.78
N ASP A 268 -3.79 -7.22 -12.16
CA ASP A 268 -4.10 -8.60 -11.81
C ASP A 268 -3.05 -9.59 -12.36
N GLU A 269 -2.55 -9.39 -13.59
CA GLU A 269 -1.46 -10.18 -14.16
C GLU A 269 -0.14 -10.01 -13.41
N GLN A 270 0.29 -8.77 -13.13
CA GLN A 270 1.50 -8.51 -12.34
C GLN A 270 1.40 -9.10 -10.93
N SER A 271 0.24 -8.97 -10.29
CA SER A 271 0.02 -9.50 -8.93
C SER A 271 0.12 -11.03 -8.86
N LYS A 272 -0.10 -11.76 -9.96
CA LYS A 272 0.04 -13.22 -10.02
C LYS A 272 1.50 -13.66 -10.07
N LEU A 273 2.42 -12.77 -10.42
CA LEU A 273 3.86 -13.04 -10.43
C LEU A 273 4.50 -12.95 -9.03
N ILE A 274 3.71 -12.50 -8.04
CA ILE A 274 4.11 -12.32 -6.65
C ILE A 274 3.53 -13.48 -5.83
N ASP A 275 4.38 -14.42 -5.45
CA ASP A 275 3.97 -15.62 -4.70
C ASP A 275 3.72 -15.30 -3.22
N ASP A 276 4.61 -14.52 -2.58
CA ASP A 276 4.42 -14.06 -1.20
C ASP A 276 3.68 -12.71 -1.16
N LYS A 277 2.36 -12.80 -0.97
CA LYS A 277 1.46 -11.64 -0.93
C LYS A 277 1.36 -10.97 0.45
N ARG A 278 2.21 -11.34 1.41
CA ARG A 278 2.21 -10.77 2.76
C ARG A 278 3.02 -9.49 2.82
N VAL A 279 2.43 -8.42 3.34
CA VAL A 279 3.08 -7.11 3.48
C VAL A 279 2.84 -6.51 4.84
N LEU A 280 3.80 -5.72 5.33
CA LEU A 280 3.59 -4.81 6.45
C LEU A 280 3.49 -3.40 5.90
N VAL A 281 2.58 -2.62 6.46
CA VAL A 281 2.34 -1.25 6.00
C VAL A 281 2.73 -0.27 7.09
N LEU A 282 3.54 0.73 6.74
CA LEU A 282 3.92 1.85 7.61
C LEU A 282 2.84 2.93 7.62
N THR A 283 1.97 2.94 6.60
CA THR A 283 0.79 3.81 6.47
C THR A 283 -0.36 3.01 5.85
N ASP A 284 -1.60 3.32 6.21
CA ASP A 284 -2.79 2.67 5.67
C ASP A 284 -3.16 3.07 4.23
N SER A 285 -2.40 4.00 3.63
CA SER A 285 -2.71 4.54 2.30
C SER A 285 -2.73 3.52 1.18
N SER A 286 -2.04 2.39 1.33
CA SER A 286 -2.00 1.32 0.33
C SER A 286 -3.12 0.29 0.43
N ASP A 287 -3.99 0.38 1.45
CA ASP A 287 -4.93 -0.69 1.79
C ASP A 287 -5.90 -1.09 0.70
N TYR A 288 -6.57 -0.12 0.09
CA TYR A 288 -7.56 -0.39 -0.94
C TYR A 288 -6.91 -1.05 -2.14
N PHE A 289 -5.75 -0.54 -2.55
CA PHE A 289 -4.93 -1.12 -3.60
C PHE A 289 -4.54 -2.56 -3.27
N LEU A 290 -3.97 -2.81 -2.08
CA LEU A 290 -3.51 -4.14 -1.70
C LEU A 290 -4.61 -5.19 -1.66
N MET A 291 -5.76 -4.84 -1.08
CA MET A 291 -6.89 -5.76 -0.96
C MET A 291 -7.44 -6.17 -2.32
N ASP A 292 -7.51 -5.22 -3.26
CA ASP A 292 -8.00 -5.48 -4.61
C ASP A 292 -7.18 -6.55 -5.33
N TYR A 293 -5.88 -6.67 -5.02
CA TYR A 293 -4.94 -7.57 -5.72
C TYR A 293 -4.47 -8.76 -4.87
N GLY A 294 -5.19 -9.04 -3.78
CA GLY A 294 -5.01 -10.23 -2.96
C GLY A 294 -3.81 -10.19 -2.01
N PHE A 295 -3.26 -9.01 -1.75
CA PHE A 295 -2.25 -8.82 -0.72
C PHE A 295 -2.86 -8.93 0.68
N GLN A 296 -2.09 -9.48 1.60
CA GLN A 296 -2.44 -9.66 3.00
C GLN A 296 -1.61 -8.71 3.85
N VAL A 297 -2.26 -7.69 4.42
CA VAL A 297 -1.65 -6.81 5.40
C VAL A 297 -1.48 -7.60 6.70
N VAL A 298 -0.26 -8.05 6.98
CA VAL A 298 0.08 -8.88 8.15
C VAL A 298 0.07 -8.04 9.43
N ASN A 299 0.56 -6.81 9.33
CA ASN A 299 0.54 -5.86 10.43
C ASN A 299 0.55 -4.42 9.92
N ARG A 300 -0.04 -3.52 10.71
CA ARG A 300 -0.08 -2.08 10.48
C ARG A 300 0.82 -1.40 11.49
N LEU A 301 1.76 -0.61 10.99
CA LEU A 301 2.79 0.06 11.78
C LEU A 301 2.62 1.59 11.78
N GLU A 302 1.47 2.06 11.32
CA GLU A 302 1.14 3.47 11.35
C GLU A 302 1.07 4.00 12.78
N ASN A 303 1.67 5.17 13.00
CA ASN A 303 1.78 5.83 14.31
C ASN A 303 2.43 4.97 15.41
N LYS A 304 3.19 3.93 15.03
CA LYS A 304 3.95 3.08 15.95
C LYS A 304 5.33 3.64 16.20
N ASP A 305 5.82 3.48 17.43
CA ASP A 305 7.19 3.83 17.76
C ASP A 305 8.19 2.75 17.29
N LEU A 306 9.48 3.07 17.33
CA LEU A 306 10.54 2.15 16.91
C LEU A 306 10.54 0.82 17.69
N ALA A 307 10.15 0.82 18.98
CA ALA A 307 10.14 -0.38 19.79
C ALA A 307 9.02 -1.35 19.36
N GLU A 308 7.84 -0.81 19.04
CA GLU A 308 6.73 -1.57 18.46
C GLU A 308 7.08 -2.09 17.06
N VAL A 309 7.74 -1.28 16.22
CA VAL A 309 8.21 -1.71 14.90
C VAL A 309 9.24 -2.83 15.01
N LYS A 310 10.23 -2.72 15.90
CA LYS A 310 11.23 -3.78 16.18
C LYS A 310 10.55 -5.10 16.51
N LYS A 311 9.61 -5.08 17.46
CA LYS A 311 8.85 -6.26 17.86
C LYS A 311 8.06 -6.88 16.71
N SER A 312 7.50 -6.05 15.82
CA SER A 312 6.81 -6.52 14.62
C SER A 312 7.78 -7.14 13.61
N ALA A 313 8.90 -6.50 13.35
CA ALA A 313 9.94 -6.98 12.43
C ALA A 313 10.48 -8.34 12.89
N ASP A 314 10.78 -8.49 14.18
CA ASP A 314 11.26 -9.76 14.78
C ASP A 314 10.21 -10.87 14.66
N LYS A 315 8.93 -10.54 14.84
CA LYS A 315 7.83 -11.52 14.83
C LYS A 315 7.53 -12.04 13.43
N TYR A 316 7.48 -11.15 12.44
CA TYR A 316 6.98 -11.49 11.10
C TYR A 316 8.12 -11.75 10.10
N ASN A 317 9.33 -11.26 10.37
CA ASN A 317 10.50 -11.36 9.50
C ASN A 317 10.17 -10.98 8.03
N SER A 318 9.32 -9.96 7.86
CA SER A 318 8.88 -9.54 6.52
C SER A 318 9.99 -8.80 5.79
N ARG A 319 10.02 -9.03 4.48
CA ARG A 319 11.05 -8.52 3.57
C ARG A 319 10.60 -7.29 2.79
N LEU A 320 9.29 -7.07 2.72
CA LEU A 320 8.67 -5.98 1.98
C LEU A 320 7.78 -5.17 2.92
N TYR A 321 8.06 -3.87 2.99
CA TYR A 321 7.25 -2.88 3.70
C TYR A 321 6.73 -1.86 2.70
N LEU A 322 5.50 -1.40 2.90
CA LEU A 322 4.93 -0.32 2.09
C LEU A 322 4.76 0.93 2.95
N LYS A 323 5.01 2.09 2.34
CA LYS A 323 4.78 3.40 2.97
C LYS A 323 4.13 4.35 1.98
N ASP A 324 3.50 5.39 2.50
CA ASP A 324 3.08 6.54 1.69
C ASP A 324 4.31 7.27 1.13
N GLU A 325 4.19 7.87 -0.06
CA GLU A 325 5.26 8.68 -0.64
C GLU A 325 5.69 9.86 0.23
N PHE A 326 4.81 10.37 1.10
CA PHE A 326 5.11 11.46 2.04
C PHE A 326 5.56 10.97 3.42
N TYR A 327 5.72 9.67 3.64
CA TYR A 327 6.18 9.13 4.91
C TYR A 327 7.66 9.45 5.17
N SER A 328 7.93 10.07 6.32
CA SER A 328 9.20 10.75 6.63
C SER A 328 9.94 10.26 7.88
N ASN A 329 9.50 9.18 8.53
CA ASN A 329 10.18 8.66 9.72
C ASN A 329 11.44 7.85 9.33
N GLU A 330 12.56 8.57 9.18
CA GLU A 330 13.87 8.02 8.79
C GLU A 330 14.48 7.05 9.81
N GLU A 331 14.12 7.18 11.09
CA GLU A 331 14.61 6.25 12.12
C GLU A 331 14.01 4.85 11.93
N ILE A 332 12.70 4.78 11.64
CA ILE A 332 12.00 3.53 11.35
C ILE A 332 12.46 2.92 10.03
N THR A 333 12.53 3.72 8.95
CA THR A 333 12.98 3.21 7.64
C THR A 333 14.43 2.74 7.73
N GLY A 334 15.33 3.53 8.30
CA GLY A 334 16.73 3.16 8.47
C GLY A 334 16.93 1.89 9.30
N PHE A 335 16.14 1.69 10.36
CA PHE A 335 16.16 0.43 11.12
C PHE A 335 15.74 -0.77 10.26
N LEU A 336 14.62 -0.66 9.52
CA LEU A 336 14.12 -1.74 8.69
C LEU A 336 15.08 -2.08 7.53
N GLU A 337 15.70 -1.07 6.93
CA GLU A 337 16.72 -1.22 5.89
C GLU A 337 18.03 -1.79 6.43
N ASP A 338 18.44 -1.42 7.66
CA ASP A 338 19.55 -2.06 8.37
C ASP A 338 19.27 -3.54 8.64
N GLN A 339 17.99 -3.91 8.85
CA GLN A 339 17.54 -5.30 8.89
C GLN A 339 17.37 -5.90 7.50
N GLY A 340 17.76 -5.20 6.42
CA GLY A 340 17.73 -5.57 5.00
C GLY A 340 16.33 -5.72 4.40
N ALA A 341 15.32 -5.08 4.98
CA ALA A 341 14.00 -5.01 4.40
C ALA A 341 13.98 -4.02 3.22
N GLN A 342 13.19 -4.34 2.20
CA GLN A 342 12.89 -3.42 1.11
C GLN A 342 11.63 -2.63 1.43
N ILE A 343 11.69 -1.32 1.19
CA ILE A 343 10.60 -0.39 1.50
C ILE A 343 10.13 0.26 0.20
N VAL A 344 8.87 0.03 -0.16
CA VAL A 344 8.26 0.61 -1.36
C VAL A 344 7.36 1.76 -0.95
N ALA A 345 7.64 2.94 -1.51
CA ALA A 345 6.77 4.10 -1.36
C ALA A 345 5.63 4.03 -2.39
N VAL A 346 4.39 3.92 -1.95
CA VAL A 346 3.18 3.93 -2.78
C VAL A 346 2.82 5.36 -3.13
N LYS A 347 2.61 5.62 -4.42
CA LYS A 347 2.13 6.90 -4.94
C LYS A 347 0.65 7.05 -4.68
N THR A 348 0.24 8.17 -4.09
CA THR A 348 -1.16 8.40 -3.71
C THR A 348 -1.80 9.54 -4.48
N VAL A 349 -1.04 10.57 -4.88
CA VAL A 349 -1.58 11.75 -5.59
C VAL A 349 -0.91 12.05 -6.94
N GLY A 350 0.17 11.35 -7.30
CA GLY A 350 0.84 11.44 -8.61
C GLY A 350 2.29 11.94 -8.51
N GLY A 351 2.83 12.43 -9.62
CA GLY A 351 4.21 12.93 -9.69
C GLY A 351 4.47 13.80 -10.92
N GLU A 352 5.57 14.56 -10.90
CA GLU A 352 6.09 15.21 -12.11
C GLU A 352 6.75 14.16 -13.02
N GLY A 353 6.50 14.21 -14.33
CA GLY A 353 7.16 13.32 -15.31
C GLY A 353 6.22 12.28 -15.94
N GLN A 354 6.61 11.00 -15.97
CA GLN A 354 5.90 9.93 -16.69
C GLN A 354 4.55 9.51 -16.08
N GLU A 355 4.22 9.96 -14.87
CA GLU A 355 2.98 9.64 -14.13
C GLU A 355 1.88 10.68 -14.43
N LEU A 356 1.57 10.91 -15.72
CA LEU A 356 0.71 12.01 -16.18
C LEU A 356 -0.81 11.79 -16.01
N ASN A 357 -1.24 10.61 -15.55
CA ASN A 357 -2.66 10.28 -15.39
C ASN A 357 -2.89 9.24 -14.28
N TYR A 358 -4.15 9.05 -13.92
CA TYR A 358 -4.58 8.16 -12.84
C TYR A 358 -4.22 6.68 -13.10
N ILE A 359 -4.34 6.22 -14.35
CA ILE A 359 -4.03 4.83 -14.72
C ILE A 359 -2.54 4.53 -14.54
N ASP A 360 -1.67 5.45 -14.98
CA ASP A 360 -0.23 5.31 -14.83
C ASP A 360 0.19 5.35 -13.36
N LEU A 361 -0.49 6.14 -12.52
CA LEU A 361 -0.29 6.15 -11.06
C LEU A 361 -0.53 4.76 -10.45
N VAL A 362 -1.68 4.13 -10.74
CA VAL A 362 -2.00 2.81 -10.16
C VAL A 362 -1.15 1.68 -10.76
N ARG A 363 -0.79 1.76 -12.04
CA ARG A 363 0.14 0.81 -12.68
C ARG A 363 1.54 0.91 -12.07
N THR A 364 2.05 2.12 -11.89
CA THR A 364 3.37 2.34 -11.28
C THR A 364 3.45 1.75 -9.88
N ASN A 365 2.37 1.82 -9.10
CA ASN A 365 2.33 1.20 -7.78
C ASN A 365 2.53 -0.33 -7.83
N ILE A 366 1.87 -1.06 -8.74
CA ILE A 366 2.13 -2.50 -8.87
C ILE A 366 3.52 -2.79 -9.42
N ASP A 367 3.98 -2.00 -10.40
CA ASP A 367 5.28 -2.23 -11.04
C ASP A 367 6.43 -2.06 -10.04
N ARG A 368 6.32 -1.09 -9.13
CA ARG A 368 7.29 -0.87 -8.04
C ARG A 368 7.26 -2.00 -7.02
N ILE A 369 6.08 -2.48 -6.65
CA ILE A 369 5.93 -3.63 -5.75
C ILE A 369 6.51 -4.89 -6.41
N TYR A 370 6.18 -5.15 -7.67
CA TYR A 370 6.65 -6.31 -8.42
C TYR A 370 8.16 -6.28 -8.65
N SER A 371 8.72 -5.17 -9.14
CA SER A 371 10.17 -5.06 -9.35
C SER A 371 10.97 -5.19 -8.04
N THR A 372 10.44 -4.67 -6.94
CA THR A 372 11.03 -4.87 -5.61
C THR A 372 10.93 -6.34 -5.19
N TYR A 373 9.77 -6.96 -5.38
CA TYR A 373 9.59 -8.40 -5.12
C TYR A 373 10.52 -9.27 -5.97
N GLU A 374 10.72 -8.94 -7.24
CA GLU A 374 11.66 -9.65 -8.12
C GLU A 374 13.12 -9.48 -7.68
N SER A 375 13.46 -8.30 -7.15
CA SER A 375 14.78 -8.05 -6.56
C SER A 375 15.00 -8.82 -5.25
N LEU A 376 13.93 -9.08 -4.50
CA LEU A 376 13.95 -9.90 -3.30
C LEU A 376 14.20 -11.37 -3.72
N GLY A 377 15.44 -11.84 -3.61
CA GLY A 377 15.77 -13.23 -4.00
C GLY A 377 14.93 -14.27 -3.25
N ASP A 378 14.66 -15.44 -3.82
CA ASP A 378 13.81 -16.48 -3.19
C ASP A 378 14.25 -16.87 -1.77
N TYR A 379 15.56 -16.87 -1.51
CA TYR A 379 16.12 -17.14 -0.19
C TYR A 379 16.87 -15.95 0.37
N ARG A 380 16.75 -15.76 1.69
CA ARG A 380 17.37 -14.66 2.41
C ARG A 380 18.11 -15.20 3.62
N PHE A 381 19.36 -14.79 3.76
CA PHE A 381 20.26 -15.19 4.82
C PHE A 381 20.82 -13.93 5.50
N VAL A 382 20.56 -13.80 6.80
CA VAL A 382 20.95 -12.62 7.57
C VAL A 382 22.22 -12.94 8.35
N GLY A 383 23.32 -12.26 8.01
CA GLY A 383 24.54 -12.20 8.79
C GLY A 383 24.47 -11.10 9.85
N LYS A 384 25.60 -10.80 10.52
CA LYS A 384 25.63 -9.77 11.56
C LYS A 384 25.44 -8.35 10.99
N ASP A 385 26.26 -8.02 9.98
CA ASP A 385 26.29 -6.70 9.35
C ASP A 385 25.89 -6.77 7.85
N TYR A 386 25.63 -7.97 7.33
CA TYR A 386 25.37 -8.25 5.93
C TYR A 386 24.11 -9.09 5.73
N VAL A 387 23.45 -8.93 4.58
CA VAL A 387 22.33 -9.75 4.14
C VAL A 387 22.65 -10.34 2.78
N GLY A 388 22.60 -11.66 2.67
CA GLY A 388 22.68 -12.38 1.40
C GLY A 388 21.29 -12.74 0.89
N GLU A 389 21.03 -12.47 -0.38
CA GLU A 389 19.81 -12.87 -1.07
C GLU A 389 20.15 -13.73 -2.29
N PHE A 390 19.43 -14.83 -2.47
CA PHE A 390 19.62 -15.74 -3.59
C PHE A 390 18.34 -15.89 -4.39
N ASN A 391 18.38 -15.46 -5.65
CA ASN A 391 17.27 -15.55 -6.60
C ASN A 391 17.48 -16.76 -7.53
N LEU A 392 16.58 -17.75 -7.41
CA LEU A 392 16.57 -18.97 -8.19
C LEU A 392 16.26 -18.71 -9.67
N LYS A 393 15.37 -17.76 -9.98
CA LYS A 393 14.89 -17.50 -11.35
C LYS A 393 16.02 -17.00 -12.25
N ASN A 394 16.82 -16.06 -11.75
CA ASN A 394 17.91 -15.46 -12.52
C ASN A 394 19.30 -16.00 -12.12
N THR A 395 19.37 -16.93 -11.16
CA THR A 395 20.61 -17.49 -10.61
C THR A 395 21.58 -16.37 -10.22
N LYS A 396 21.14 -15.46 -9.36
CA LYS A 396 21.97 -14.40 -8.79
C LYS A 396 22.01 -14.47 -7.27
N ALA A 397 23.19 -14.20 -6.70
CA ALA A 397 23.41 -14.05 -5.28
C ALA A 397 23.85 -12.61 -4.98
N SER A 398 22.98 -11.83 -4.35
CA SER A 398 23.23 -10.43 -4.04
C SER A 398 23.54 -10.27 -2.55
N ILE A 399 24.52 -9.42 -2.23
CA ILE A 399 24.99 -9.16 -0.86
C ILE A 399 24.84 -7.70 -0.56
N PHE A 400 24.16 -7.40 0.54
CA PHE A 400 23.85 -6.05 0.97
C PHE A 400 24.46 -5.75 2.33
N LYS A 401 24.83 -4.49 2.53
CA LYS A 401 25.12 -3.90 3.84
C LYS A 401 24.27 -2.65 3.97
N LYS A 402 23.33 -2.62 4.92
CA LYS A 402 22.45 -1.46 5.14
C LYS A 402 21.82 -0.93 3.84
N ASN A 403 21.21 -1.84 3.07
CA ASN A 403 20.66 -1.62 1.73
C ASN A 403 21.62 -1.24 0.59
N SER A 404 22.91 -1.00 0.86
CA SER A 404 23.89 -0.82 -0.20
C SER A 404 24.28 -2.18 -0.77
N LEU A 405 24.07 -2.35 -2.08
CA LEU A 405 24.54 -3.52 -2.81
C LEU A 405 26.07 -3.53 -2.80
N ILE A 406 26.65 -4.53 -2.13
CA ILE A 406 28.09 -4.74 -2.00
C ILE A 406 28.60 -5.65 -3.12
N ALA A 407 27.83 -6.70 -3.45
CA ALA A 407 28.15 -7.62 -4.53
C ALA A 407 26.86 -8.16 -5.16
N ASP A 408 26.83 -8.31 -6.48
CA ASP A 408 25.75 -8.98 -7.21
C ASP A 408 26.36 -10.08 -8.07
N LEU A 409 26.47 -11.28 -7.51
CA LEU A 409 27.18 -12.39 -8.13
C LEU A 409 26.26 -13.17 -9.07
N SER A 410 26.71 -13.26 -10.32
CA SER A 410 26.17 -14.13 -11.36
C SER A 410 27.14 -15.26 -11.68
N LEU A 411 26.66 -16.27 -12.38
CA LEU A 411 27.48 -17.42 -12.84
C LEU A 411 28.76 -17.03 -13.57
N SER A 412 28.71 -15.94 -14.36
CA SER A 412 29.87 -15.42 -15.10
C SER A 412 30.96 -14.80 -14.23
N GLU A 413 30.64 -14.44 -12.99
CA GLU A 413 31.58 -13.80 -12.06
C GLU A 413 32.23 -14.81 -11.11
N LEU A 414 31.78 -16.07 -11.13
CA LEU A 414 32.38 -17.15 -10.37
C LEU A 414 33.70 -17.61 -11.01
N PRO A 415 34.82 -17.69 -10.25
CA PRO A 415 36.12 -18.09 -10.78
C PRO A 415 36.08 -19.47 -11.42
N GLU A 416 36.61 -19.59 -12.64
CA GLU A 416 36.80 -20.89 -13.30
C GLU A 416 35.52 -21.75 -13.39
N SER A 417 34.34 -21.12 -13.40
CA SER A 417 33.06 -21.85 -13.46
C SER A 417 32.93 -22.59 -14.79
N LEU A 418 32.68 -23.89 -14.73
CA LEU A 418 32.60 -24.75 -15.92
C LEU A 418 31.21 -24.79 -16.57
N GLY A 419 30.34 -23.86 -16.16
CA GLY A 419 29.08 -23.54 -16.80
C GLY A 419 27.92 -24.43 -16.36
N THR A 420 27.16 -23.97 -15.36
CA THR A 420 25.77 -24.37 -15.01
C THR A 420 25.27 -23.66 -13.77
N VAL A 421 23.94 -23.62 -13.61
CA VAL A 421 23.15 -22.92 -12.58
C VAL A 421 23.72 -22.94 -11.16
N MET A 422 23.61 -21.80 -10.48
CA MET A 422 23.71 -21.76 -9.01
C MET A 422 22.50 -22.49 -8.43
N THR A 423 22.75 -23.28 -7.39
CA THR A 423 21.75 -24.17 -6.79
C THR A 423 21.54 -23.92 -5.32
N ASN A 424 22.56 -23.43 -4.61
CA ASN A 424 22.45 -23.19 -3.18
C ASN A 424 23.36 -22.06 -2.70
N PHE A 425 22.96 -21.46 -1.58
CA PHE A 425 23.66 -20.40 -0.87
C PHE A 425 23.71 -20.76 0.61
N TYR A 426 24.89 -20.64 1.22
CA TYR A 426 25.10 -20.97 2.63
C TYR A 426 25.79 -19.83 3.36
N TRP A 427 25.18 -19.30 4.42
CA TRP A 427 25.87 -18.40 5.35
C TRP A 427 26.64 -19.24 6.38
N ILE A 428 27.96 -19.05 6.47
CA ILE A 428 28.88 -19.89 7.26
C ILE A 428 29.21 -19.23 8.60
N ASP A 429 29.57 -17.96 8.56
CA ASP A 429 29.89 -17.14 9.73
C ASP A 429 29.54 -15.67 9.44
N LYS A 430 29.73 -14.74 10.39
CA LYS A 430 29.36 -13.33 10.30
C LYS A 430 29.73 -12.63 8.98
N ASP A 431 30.88 -12.99 8.40
CA ASP A 431 31.46 -12.37 7.22
C ASP A 431 31.75 -13.40 6.12
N LYS A 432 31.34 -14.67 6.28
CA LYS A 432 31.70 -15.77 5.35
C LYS A 432 30.47 -16.50 4.84
N PHE A 433 30.50 -16.84 3.55
CA PHE A 433 29.43 -17.60 2.92
C PHE A 433 29.97 -18.49 1.80
N ALA A 434 29.14 -19.43 1.34
CA ALA A 434 29.44 -20.28 0.21
C ALA A 434 28.31 -20.34 -0.84
N LEU A 435 28.70 -20.48 -2.10
CA LEU A 435 27.81 -20.65 -3.26
C LEU A 435 28.06 -22.00 -3.91
N GLU A 436 26.99 -22.74 -4.17
CA GLU A 436 27.05 -24.06 -4.82
C GLU A 436 26.50 -24.00 -6.25
N THR A 437 27.28 -24.48 -7.21
CA THR A 437 26.89 -24.65 -8.62
C THR A 437 26.82 -26.13 -8.98
N HIS A 438 26.00 -26.50 -9.96
CA HIS A 438 25.91 -27.90 -10.42
C HIS A 438 25.79 -28.06 -11.92
N VAL A 439 26.75 -28.78 -12.52
CA VAL A 439 26.70 -29.25 -13.90
C VAL A 439 25.96 -30.58 -13.95
N ASN A 440 24.66 -30.54 -14.25
CA ASN A 440 23.86 -31.76 -14.43
C ASN A 440 24.43 -32.61 -15.59
N PRO A 441 24.84 -33.89 -15.40
CA PRO A 441 24.70 -34.77 -14.22
C PRO A 441 26.03 -35.12 -13.51
N SER A 442 27.11 -34.35 -13.69
CA SER A 442 28.48 -34.87 -13.52
C SER A 442 29.31 -34.30 -12.36
N TYR A 443 29.20 -33.00 -12.03
CA TYR A 443 29.96 -32.38 -10.95
C TYR A 443 29.41 -31.00 -10.60
N GLY A 444 29.64 -30.56 -9.37
CA GLY A 444 29.35 -29.23 -8.86
C GLY A 444 30.58 -28.56 -8.26
N GLU A 445 30.45 -27.28 -7.99
CA GLU A 445 31.51 -26.46 -7.39
C GLU A 445 30.95 -25.72 -6.18
N LEU A 446 31.73 -25.68 -5.09
CA LEU A 446 31.39 -24.94 -3.89
C LEU A 446 32.42 -23.83 -3.68
N TYR A 447 31.99 -22.59 -3.81
CA TYR A 447 32.81 -21.38 -3.72
C TYR A 447 32.65 -20.72 -2.36
N PHE A 448 33.75 -20.43 -1.68
CA PHE A 448 33.78 -19.72 -0.40
C PHE A 448 34.23 -18.29 -0.59
N TYR A 449 33.53 -17.38 0.09
CA TYR A 449 33.80 -15.97 0.08
C TYR A 449 33.82 -15.42 1.50
N GLU A 450 34.60 -14.37 1.70
CA GLU A 450 34.62 -13.52 2.89
C GLU A 450 34.36 -12.08 2.49
N VAL A 451 33.54 -11.36 3.26
CA VAL A 451 33.31 -9.94 3.07
C VAL A 451 34.22 -9.18 4.02
N GLU A 452 35.25 -8.52 3.49
CA GLU A 452 36.18 -7.72 4.26
C GLU A 452 36.24 -6.30 3.71
N ASN A 453 35.99 -5.30 4.56
CA ASN A 453 35.98 -3.88 4.17
C ASN A 453 35.08 -3.61 2.94
N GLU A 454 33.89 -4.21 2.91
CA GLU A 454 32.94 -4.09 1.78
C GLU A 454 33.48 -4.59 0.44
N ASN A 455 34.55 -5.39 0.47
CA ASN A 455 35.05 -6.09 -0.70
C ASN A 455 34.80 -7.58 -0.54
N LEU A 456 34.45 -8.20 -1.66
CA LEU A 456 34.29 -9.64 -1.71
C LEU A 456 35.64 -10.31 -1.95
N ILE A 457 36.10 -11.07 -0.97
CA ILE A 457 37.34 -11.84 -1.05
C ILE A 457 36.98 -13.29 -1.36
N TYR A 458 37.39 -13.77 -2.52
CA TYR A 458 37.34 -15.19 -2.84
C TYR A 458 38.37 -15.94 -1.98
N LEU A 459 37.90 -16.91 -1.20
CA LEU A 459 38.75 -17.71 -0.33
C LEU A 459 39.22 -18.97 -1.03
N LYS A 460 38.27 -19.79 -1.49
CA LYS A 460 38.55 -21.15 -1.96
C LYS A 460 37.39 -21.75 -2.74
N ARG A 461 37.69 -22.73 -3.59
CA ARG A 461 36.72 -23.58 -4.29
C ARG A 461 36.97 -25.05 -3.98
N TYR A 462 35.89 -25.80 -3.81
CA TYR A 462 35.88 -27.26 -3.81
C TYR A 462 35.17 -27.78 -5.06
N LEU A 463 35.72 -28.82 -5.68
CA LEU A 463 35.13 -29.51 -6.82
C LEU A 463 34.64 -30.89 -6.36
N GLY A 464 33.35 -31.17 -6.56
CA GLY A 464 32.74 -32.41 -6.08
C GLY A 464 31.32 -32.59 -6.58
N SER A 465 30.71 -33.75 -6.39
CA SER A 465 29.34 -34.03 -6.85
C SER A 465 28.28 -33.78 -5.79
N GLN A 466 28.66 -33.77 -4.51
CA GLN A 466 27.76 -33.55 -3.37
C GLN A 466 28.56 -32.88 -2.25
N PHE A 467 27.97 -31.88 -1.60
CA PHE A 467 28.61 -31.09 -0.55
C PHE A 467 27.78 -31.07 0.73
N THR A 468 28.45 -30.92 1.86
CA THR A 468 27.83 -30.72 3.16
C THR A 468 28.81 -30.02 4.11
N LEU A 469 28.28 -29.12 4.91
CA LEU A 469 29.04 -28.18 5.73
C LEU A 469 28.85 -28.51 7.22
N SER A 470 29.91 -28.36 8.01
CA SER A 470 29.79 -28.34 9.47
C SER A 470 28.95 -27.15 9.94
N PRO A 471 28.34 -27.21 11.14
CA PRO A 471 27.61 -26.07 11.71
C PRO A 471 28.45 -24.79 11.83
N SER A 472 29.77 -24.90 12.03
CA SER A 472 30.70 -23.75 12.03
C SER A 472 31.19 -23.36 10.62
N GLY A 473 30.84 -24.15 9.60
CA GLY A 473 31.36 -24.11 8.22
C GLY A 473 32.88 -24.20 8.06
N GLU A 474 33.64 -24.51 9.12
CA GLU A 474 35.10 -24.73 9.06
C GLU A 474 35.48 -26.03 8.35
N LYS A 475 34.57 -27.02 8.34
CA LYS A 475 34.76 -28.30 7.67
C LYS A 475 33.74 -28.49 6.56
N VAL A 476 34.24 -28.84 5.39
CA VAL A 476 33.46 -29.15 4.19
C VAL A 476 33.67 -30.62 3.88
N ALA A 477 32.63 -31.42 3.99
CA ALA A 477 32.64 -32.79 3.50
C ALA A 477 32.07 -32.81 2.08
N TYR A 478 32.74 -33.51 1.17
CA TYR A 478 32.27 -33.63 -0.21
C TYR A 478 32.77 -34.90 -0.88
N ILE A 479 32.05 -35.31 -1.92
CA ILE A 479 32.49 -36.38 -2.81
C ILE A 479 33.24 -35.75 -3.97
N GLY A 480 34.57 -35.88 -3.98
CA GLY A 480 35.40 -35.54 -5.12
C GLY A 480 35.24 -36.58 -6.23
N TYR A 481 34.76 -36.13 -7.40
CA TYR A 481 34.64 -36.95 -8.61
C TYR A 481 35.63 -36.46 -9.66
N ILE A 482 36.55 -37.33 -10.11
CA ILE A 482 37.43 -37.04 -11.24
C ILE A 482 36.87 -37.74 -12.48
N ALA A 483 36.01 -37.03 -13.21
CA ALA A 483 35.54 -37.45 -14.53
C ALA A 483 36.65 -37.19 -15.55
N HIS A 484 37.46 -38.20 -15.90
CA HIS A 484 38.21 -38.10 -17.15
C HIS A 484 37.23 -38.28 -18.31
N PHE A 485 36.73 -37.15 -18.83
CA PHE A 485 35.95 -37.13 -20.07
C PHE A 485 36.87 -37.44 -21.25
N SER A 486 37.12 -38.73 -21.49
CA SER A 486 37.25 -39.41 -22.78
C SER A 486 37.91 -40.78 -22.57
N ASP A 487 37.16 -41.83 -22.90
CA ASP A 487 37.58 -43.20 -23.21
C ASP A 487 38.34 -44.01 -22.11
N PHE A 488 37.55 -44.70 -21.27
CA PHE A 488 37.87 -45.93 -20.52
C PHE A 488 39.20 -45.98 -19.71
N GLY A 489 39.37 -45.05 -18.77
CA GLY A 489 40.35 -45.16 -17.68
C GLY A 489 39.68 -45.42 -16.32
N PRO A 490 40.42 -45.91 -15.30
CA PRO A 490 39.88 -46.08 -13.96
C PRO A 490 39.44 -44.73 -13.39
N GLN A 491 38.14 -44.62 -13.12
CA GLN A 491 37.56 -43.51 -12.39
C GLN A 491 37.97 -43.58 -10.92
N GLU A 492 38.06 -42.43 -10.28
CA GLU A 492 38.42 -42.31 -8.87
C GLU A 492 37.36 -41.48 -8.15
N ILE A 493 36.77 -42.08 -7.11
CA ILE A 493 35.91 -41.38 -6.17
C ILE A 493 36.68 -41.23 -4.87
N SER A 494 36.79 -39.98 -4.41
CA SER A 494 37.41 -39.64 -3.14
C SER A 494 36.41 -38.92 -2.25
N PHE A 495 36.19 -39.42 -1.05
CA PHE A 495 35.51 -38.66 -0.01
C PHE A 495 36.52 -37.78 0.71
N MET A 496 36.24 -36.48 0.74
CA MET A 496 37.17 -35.46 1.20
C MET A 496 36.54 -34.62 2.31
N VAL A 497 37.37 -34.23 3.28
CA VAL A 497 37.04 -33.16 4.24
C VAL A 497 38.08 -32.06 4.09
N ASN A 498 37.63 -30.85 3.71
CA ASN A 498 38.46 -29.74 3.25
C ASN A 498 39.37 -30.18 2.10
N ASP A 499 40.58 -30.68 2.32
CA ASP A 499 41.40 -31.26 1.24
C ASP A 499 41.93 -32.67 1.58
N ARG A 500 41.53 -33.20 2.73
CA ARG A 500 42.01 -34.48 3.22
C ARG A 500 41.13 -35.57 2.64
N VAL A 501 41.73 -36.44 1.83
CA VAL A 501 41.10 -37.67 1.35
C VAL A 501 40.99 -38.63 2.53
N LEU A 502 39.76 -38.94 2.93
CA LEU A 502 39.48 -39.87 4.03
C LEU A 502 39.12 -41.27 3.53
N TYR A 503 38.52 -41.33 2.34
CA TYR A 503 38.21 -42.57 1.65
C TYR A 503 38.45 -42.37 0.16
N LYS A 504 39.01 -43.38 -0.50
CA LYS A 504 39.33 -43.33 -1.93
C LYS A 504 39.15 -44.71 -2.55
N ARG A 505 38.48 -44.75 -3.71
CA ARG A 505 38.26 -45.99 -4.47
C ARG A 505 38.54 -45.72 -5.94
N LYS A 506 39.27 -46.65 -6.57
CA LYS A 506 39.51 -46.67 -8.01
C LYS A 506 38.74 -47.83 -8.65
N GLY A 507 38.13 -47.61 -9.80
CA GLY A 507 37.34 -48.64 -10.50
C GLY A 507 37.14 -48.30 -11.98
N GLU A 508 36.98 -49.32 -12.83
CA GLU A 508 36.86 -49.16 -14.28
C GLU A 508 35.47 -48.65 -14.73
N GLN A 509 34.45 -48.78 -13.87
CA GLN A 509 33.11 -48.22 -14.04
C GLN A 509 32.51 -47.86 -12.68
N PHE A 510 32.12 -46.61 -12.46
CA PHE A 510 31.22 -46.23 -11.37
C PHE A 510 29.87 -45.81 -11.98
N PRO A 511 28.77 -46.52 -11.67
CA PRO A 511 27.45 -45.94 -11.80
C PRO A 511 27.27 -44.89 -10.68
N SER A 512 26.26 -44.04 -10.82
CA SER A 512 25.82 -42.96 -9.95
C SER A 512 25.38 -43.39 -8.52
N GLU A 513 26.21 -44.16 -7.81
CA GLU A 513 25.81 -45.06 -6.72
C GLU A 513 26.42 -44.74 -5.34
N ILE A 514 27.13 -43.61 -5.19
CA ILE A 514 27.63 -43.17 -3.87
C ILE A 514 26.90 -41.89 -3.45
N GLU A 515 26.20 -41.95 -2.32
CA GLU A 515 25.43 -40.84 -1.75
C GLU A 515 25.95 -40.46 -0.37
N LEU A 516 26.19 -39.17 -0.15
CA LEU A 516 26.41 -38.60 1.17
C LEU A 516 25.10 -38.66 1.96
N TYR A 517 25.15 -39.26 3.15
CA TYR A 517 24.01 -39.23 4.05
C TYR A 517 23.96 -37.87 4.75
N SER A 518 22.78 -37.24 4.76
CA SER A 518 22.56 -35.89 5.29
C SER A 518 22.81 -35.75 6.81
N ASN A 519 22.96 -36.86 7.55
CA ASN A 519 23.17 -36.88 8.99
C ASN A 519 24.64 -37.05 9.35
N ILE A 520 25.47 -36.05 9.07
CA ILE A 520 26.85 -35.99 9.55
C ILE A 520 26.86 -35.46 10.98
N SER A 521 27.45 -36.22 11.90
CA SER A 521 27.64 -35.80 13.28
C SER A 521 28.95 -35.05 13.41
N TRP A 522 28.85 -33.73 13.47
CA TRP A 522 29.95 -32.79 13.65
C TRP A 522 30.29 -32.59 15.14
N SER A 523 30.61 -33.66 15.87
CA SER A 523 31.27 -33.58 17.18
C SER A 523 32.79 -33.51 17.02
N ASP A 524 33.55 -33.26 18.10
CA ASP A 524 35.03 -33.14 18.14
C ASP A 524 35.79 -34.22 17.35
N VAL A 525 35.14 -35.36 17.11
CA VAL A 525 35.50 -36.34 16.07
C VAL A 525 34.43 -36.31 14.98
N SER A 526 34.78 -35.87 13.77
CA SER A 526 33.81 -35.71 12.68
C SER A 526 33.54 -37.07 12.04
N THR A 527 32.37 -37.64 12.32
CA THR A 527 31.96 -38.92 11.72
C THR A 527 31.05 -38.64 10.53
N VAL A 528 31.48 -39.06 9.35
CA VAL A 528 30.72 -38.91 8.12
C VAL A 528 30.23 -40.27 7.67
N GLN A 529 28.95 -40.35 7.36
CA GLN A 529 28.31 -41.57 6.86
C GLN A 529 28.00 -41.38 5.37
N PHE A 530 28.35 -42.37 4.56
CA PHE A 530 27.95 -42.42 3.17
C PHE A 530 27.50 -43.84 2.81
N ARG A 531 26.63 -43.94 1.80
CA ARG A 531 26.18 -45.23 1.29
C ARG A 531 26.88 -45.52 -0.03
N ASP A 532 27.42 -46.72 -0.15
CA ASP A 532 28.02 -47.23 -1.38
C ASP A 532 27.10 -48.31 -1.98
N TRP A 533 26.22 -47.89 -2.91
CA TRP A 533 25.27 -48.78 -3.58
C TRP A 533 25.95 -49.81 -4.49
N SER A 534 27.21 -49.58 -4.87
CA SER A 534 27.99 -50.52 -5.69
C SER A 534 28.51 -51.74 -4.92
N ASN A 535 28.34 -51.75 -3.60
CA ASN A 535 28.68 -52.86 -2.70
C ASN A 535 27.47 -53.20 -1.80
N ASP A 536 26.34 -53.55 -2.44
CA ASP A 536 25.06 -53.90 -1.82
C ASP A 536 24.41 -52.81 -0.93
N GLY A 537 24.85 -51.55 -1.03
CA GLY A 537 24.28 -50.44 -0.25
C GLY A 537 24.81 -50.36 1.18
N ASP A 538 25.99 -50.92 1.45
CA ASP A 538 26.65 -50.82 2.74
C ASP A 538 26.80 -49.36 3.20
N LEU A 539 26.32 -49.07 4.42
CA LEU A 539 26.64 -47.82 5.10
C LEU A 539 28.09 -47.86 5.56
N LYS A 540 28.93 -46.98 5.01
CA LYS A 540 30.30 -46.78 5.46
C LYS A 540 30.34 -45.58 6.39
N VAL A 541 31.00 -45.74 7.53
CA VAL A 541 31.25 -44.65 8.48
C VAL A 541 32.73 -44.36 8.46
N VAL A 542 33.10 -43.13 8.14
CA VAL A 542 34.47 -42.67 8.14
C VAL A 542 34.64 -41.63 9.23
N VAL A 543 35.71 -41.79 10.00
CA VAL A 543 36.05 -40.92 11.13
C VAL A 543 37.17 -40.00 10.66
N ALA A 544 36.90 -38.70 10.60
CA ALA A 544 37.90 -37.68 10.35
C ALA A 544 38.41 -37.15 11.71
N GLU A 545 39.69 -37.39 12.01
CA GLU A 545 40.42 -36.69 13.07
C GLU A 545 40.71 -35.24 12.67
#